data_AF-A0A2E0U542-F1
#
_entry.id   AF-A0A2E0U542-F1
#
_cell.length_a   1.000
_cell.length_b   1.000
_cell.length_c   1.000
_cell.angle_alpha   90.00
_cell.angle_beta   90.00
_cell.angle_gamma   90.00
#
_symmetry.space_group_name_H-M   'P 1'
#
loop_
_entity.id
_entity.type
_entity.pdbx_description
1 polymer ?
#
loop_
_entity_poly.entity_id
_entity_poly.type
_entity_poly.pdbx_seq_one_letter_code
_entity_poly.pdbx_strand_id
1 'polypeptide(L)'
;MGMGEPLANLERLLQALERASHPSGLGISPRRITISTVGLPAAIHRLAERRSRFNLAVSLHAPNDPLRDELVPVNKGTGLSDILVAADRSACGPVAPPDGLHLTRVDY
;
A
#
# COMPACT_ATOMS: atom_id res chain seq x y z
N MET A 1 -5.50 9.01 -4.89
CA MET A 1 -6.60 8.36 -4.13
C MET A 1 -7.08 9.33 -3.08
N GLY A 2 -8.38 9.67 -3.03
CA GLY A 2 -9.00 10.44 -1.94
C GLY A 2 -8.21 11.63 -1.40
N MET A 3 -8.48 11.99 -0.14
CA MET A 3 -7.75 13.00 0.62
C MET A 3 -7.05 12.32 1.81
N GLY A 4 -5.79 12.66 2.05
CA GLY A 4 -5.01 12.18 3.19
C GLY A 4 -4.18 10.91 2.91
N GLU A 5 -3.35 10.54 3.89
CA GLU A 5 -2.51 9.34 3.87
C GLU A 5 -3.24 8.16 4.55
N PRO A 6 -3.66 7.12 3.80
CA PRO A 6 -4.47 6.03 4.35
C PRO A 6 -3.79 5.27 5.50
N LEU A 7 -2.48 5.04 5.43
CA LEU A 7 -1.78 4.24 6.45
C LEU A 7 -1.59 5.00 7.77
N ALA A 8 -1.70 6.33 7.77
CA ALA A 8 -1.76 7.13 8.99
C ALA A 8 -3.00 6.81 9.84
N ASN A 9 -4.04 6.21 9.23
CA ASN A 9 -5.27 5.81 9.89
C ASN A 9 -5.64 4.32 9.68
N LEU A 10 -4.63 3.46 9.77
CA LEU A 10 -4.73 2.04 9.41
C LEU A 10 -5.92 1.30 10.02
N GLU A 11 -6.19 1.45 11.32
CA GLU A 11 -7.25 0.67 11.99
C GLU A 11 -8.65 0.98 11.44
N ARG A 12 -8.96 2.27 11.24
CA ARG A 12 -10.27 2.67 10.72
C ARG A 12 -10.38 2.41 9.22
N LEU A 13 -9.26 2.54 8.50
CA LEU A 13 -9.17 2.14 7.10
C LEU A 13 -9.55 0.66 6.93
N LEU A 14 -8.88 -0.25 7.65
CA LEU A 14 -9.16 -1.68 7.53
C LEU A 14 -10.60 -2.02 7.90
N GLN A 15 -11.16 -1.43 8.96
CA GLN A 15 -12.57 -1.63 9.30
C GLN A 15 -13.53 -1.18 8.18
N ALA A 16 -13.24 -0.06 7.52
CA ALA A 16 -14.05 0.43 6.41
C ALA A 16 -13.93 -0.50 5.18
N LEU A 17 -12.71 -0.95 4.86
CA LEU A 17 -12.48 -1.86 3.74
C LEU A 17 -13.09 -3.24 3.97
N GLU A 18 -13.04 -3.74 5.21
CA GLU A 18 -13.71 -4.98 5.60
C GLU A 18 -15.22 -4.88 5.36
N ARG A 19 -15.87 -3.79 5.79
CA ARG A 19 -17.30 -3.55 5.51
C ARG A 19 -17.58 -3.41 4.01
N ALA A 20 -16.73 -2.71 3.26
CA ALA A 20 -16.89 -2.58 1.81
C ALA A 20 -16.77 -3.93 1.10
N SER A 21 -15.89 -4.81 1.58
CA SER A 21 -15.68 -6.14 1.00
C SER A 21 -16.67 -7.22 1.47
N HIS A 22 -17.39 -6.96 2.56
CA HIS A 22 -18.32 -7.94 3.13
C HIS A 22 -19.49 -8.21 2.16
N PRO A 23 -19.96 -9.46 2.04
CA PRO A 23 -21.10 -9.80 1.17
C PRO A 23 -22.39 -9.04 1.51
N SER A 24 -22.60 -8.71 2.78
CA SER A 24 -23.75 -7.89 3.23
C SER A 24 -23.48 -6.37 3.16
N GLY A 25 -22.30 -5.97 2.73
CA GLY A 25 -21.91 -4.57 2.50
C GLY A 25 -21.98 -4.24 1.02
N LEU A 26 -20.88 -3.72 0.46
CA LEU A 26 -20.80 -3.44 -0.99
C LEU A 26 -20.39 -4.68 -1.81
N GLY A 27 -19.96 -5.77 -1.17
CA GLY A 27 -19.57 -7.01 -1.85
C GLY A 27 -18.36 -6.86 -2.78
N ILE A 28 -17.54 -5.82 -2.60
CA ILE A 28 -16.40 -5.56 -3.50
C ILE A 28 -15.28 -6.55 -3.17
N SER A 29 -14.85 -7.31 -4.17
CA SER A 29 -13.71 -8.23 -4.01
C SER A 29 -12.49 -7.47 -3.46
N PRO A 30 -11.83 -7.95 -2.38
CA PRO A 30 -10.62 -7.34 -1.84
C PRO A 30 -9.51 -7.15 -2.89
N ARG A 31 -9.43 -8.03 -3.89
CA ARG A 31 -8.50 -7.93 -5.02
C ARG A 31 -8.74 -6.72 -5.93
N ARG A 32 -9.90 -6.07 -5.84
CA ARG A 32 -10.25 -4.85 -6.58
C ARG A 32 -10.10 -3.58 -5.74
N ILE A 33 -9.64 -3.71 -4.50
CA ILE A 33 -9.41 -2.59 -3.59
C ILE A 33 -7.90 -2.41 -3.45
N THR A 34 -7.42 -1.21 -3.76
CA THR A 34 -6.01 -0.84 -3.66
C THR A 34 -5.85 0.29 -2.66
N ILE A 35 -4.96 0.12 -1.70
CA ILE A 35 -4.53 1.14 -0.74
C ILE A 35 -3.29 1.83 -1.34
N SER A 36 -3.34 3.14 -1.57
CA SER A 36 -2.17 3.92 -1.98
C SER A 36 -1.57 4.61 -0.76
N THR A 37 -0.24 4.62 -0.68
CA THR A 37 0.49 5.32 0.37
C THR A 37 1.62 6.16 -0.22
N VAL A 38 1.97 7.26 0.44
CA VAL A 38 3.18 8.05 0.13
C VAL A 38 4.48 7.36 0.53
N GLY A 39 4.41 6.17 1.12
CA GLY A 39 5.57 5.36 1.46
C GLY A 39 6.06 5.62 2.87
N LEU A 40 5.29 5.20 3.88
CA LEU A 40 5.69 5.24 5.30
C LEU A 40 6.11 3.83 5.76
N PRO A 41 7.42 3.50 5.86
CA PRO A 41 7.88 2.13 6.09
C PRO A 41 7.28 1.47 7.33
N ALA A 42 7.26 2.16 8.46
CA ALA A 42 6.66 1.65 9.70
C ALA A 42 5.16 1.32 9.53
N ALA A 43 4.43 2.11 8.76
CA ALA A 43 3.01 1.88 8.53
C ALA A 43 2.76 0.74 7.52
N ILE A 44 3.63 0.59 6.51
CA ILE A 44 3.63 -0.53 5.59
C ILE A 44 3.93 -1.84 6.34
N HIS A 45 4.89 -1.85 7.26
CA HIS A 45 5.17 -3.01 8.12
C HIS A 45 3.96 -3.38 8.98
N ARG A 46 3.31 -2.40 9.62
CA ARG A 46 2.07 -2.65 10.37
C ARG A 46 0.96 -3.22 9.50
N LEU A 47 0.81 -2.76 8.26
CA LEU A 47 -0.16 -3.33 7.31
C LEU A 47 0.19 -4.79 6.97
N ALA A 48 1.47 -5.09 6.75
CA ALA A 48 1.96 -6.44 6.45
C ALA A 48 1.73 -7.41 7.62
N GLU A 49 1.99 -6.99 8.86
CA GLU A 49 1.72 -7.76 10.08
C GLU A 49 0.24 -8.14 10.22
N ARG A 50 -0.66 -7.27 9.76
CA ARG A 50 -2.11 -7.52 9.75
C ARG A 50 -2.57 -8.48 8.65
N ARG A 51 -1.66 -8.94 7.77
CA ARG A 51 -1.96 -9.85 6.65
C ARG A 51 -3.17 -9.38 5.82
N SER A 52 -3.15 -8.09 5.48
CA SER A 52 -4.20 -7.46 4.68
C SER A 52 -4.42 -8.21 3.36
N ARG A 53 -5.69 -8.40 3.00
CA ARG A 53 -6.15 -9.00 1.74
C ARG A 53 -6.36 -7.99 0.61
N PHE A 54 -6.10 -6.71 0.88
CA PHE A 54 -6.21 -5.59 -0.07
C PHE A 54 -4.87 -5.32 -0.75
N ASN A 55 -4.89 -4.84 -1.99
CA ASN A 55 -3.67 -4.49 -2.72
C ASN A 55 -3.01 -3.25 -2.11
N LEU A 56 -1.69 -3.16 -2.22
CA LEU A 56 -0.90 -1.98 -1.86
C LEU A 56 -0.28 -1.36 -3.11
N ALA A 57 -0.36 -0.04 -3.23
CA ALA A 57 0.36 0.76 -4.21
C ALA A 57 1.20 1.82 -3.49
N VAL A 58 2.44 2.01 -3.92
CA VAL A 58 3.35 2.99 -3.35
C VAL A 58 3.55 4.14 -4.32
N SER A 59 3.29 5.36 -3.85
CA SER A 59 3.39 6.57 -4.64
C SER A 59 4.81 7.15 -4.54
N LEU A 60 5.70 6.65 -5.41
CA LEU A 60 7.13 7.03 -5.39
C LEU A 60 7.38 8.44 -5.92
N HIS A 61 6.75 8.83 -7.03
CA HIS A 61 6.80 10.17 -7.63
C HIS A 61 8.19 10.68 -8.10
N ALA A 62 9.28 9.96 -7.83
CA ALA A 62 10.62 10.30 -8.31
C ALA A 62 11.54 9.06 -8.34
N PRO A 63 12.54 9.02 -9.23
CA PRO A 63 13.52 7.93 -9.33
C PRO A 63 14.70 8.02 -8.35
N ASN A 64 14.90 9.15 -7.67
CA ASN A 64 15.99 9.37 -6.72
C ASN A 64 15.56 10.25 -5.55
N ASP A 65 16.30 10.18 -4.44
CA ASP A 65 15.98 10.90 -3.21
C ASP A 65 16.02 12.43 -3.35
N PRO A 66 17.01 13.06 -4.00
CA PRO A 66 17.02 14.52 -4.14
C PRO A 66 15.76 15.08 -4.79
N LEU A 67 15.30 14.47 -5.89
CA LEU A 67 14.09 14.89 -6.56
C LEU A 67 12.84 14.56 -5.73
N ARG A 68 12.85 13.43 -5.03
CA ARG A 68 11.74 13.06 -4.15
C ARG A 68 11.61 13.98 -2.94
N ASP A 69 12.72 14.42 -2.37
CA ASP A 69 12.77 15.35 -1.24
C ASP A 69 12.17 16.72 -1.58
N GLU A 70 12.27 17.13 -2.84
CA GLU A 70 11.65 18.35 -3.37
C GLU A 70 10.15 18.16 -3.59
N LEU A 71 9.75 17.09 -4.29
CA LEU A 71 8.35 16.85 -4.67
C LEU A 71 7.48 16.34 -3.50
N VAL A 72 8.09 15.57 -2.59
CA VAL A 72 7.42 14.87 -1.49
C VAL A 72 8.26 15.07 -0.22
N PRO A 73 8.10 16.22 0.48
CA PRO A 73 8.98 16.61 1.59
C PRO A 73 9.08 15.60 2.76
N VAL A 74 8.09 14.72 2.90
CA VAL A 74 8.11 13.62 3.89
C VAL A 74 9.22 12.58 3.59
N ASN A 75 9.81 12.58 2.39
CA ASN A 75 10.90 11.68 2.02
C ASN A 75 12.19 11.89 2.83
N LYS A 76 12.47 13.12 3.28
CA LYS A 76 13.75 13.51 3.91
C LYS A 76 14.10 12.71 5.17
N GLY A 77 13.12 12.08 5.80
CA GLY A 77 13.31 11.23 6.99
C GLY A 77 13.22 9.72 6.72
N THR A 78 13.08 9.30 5.47
CA THR A 78 12.78 7.91 5.10
C THR A 78 13.74 7.38 4.03
N GLY A 79 13.91 8.11 2.93
CA GLY A 79 14.65 7.64 1.76
C GLY A 79 13.92 6.56 0.94
N LEU A 80 14.18 6.51 -0.36
CA LEU A 80 13.56 5.58 -1.31
C LEU A 80 13.86 4.11 -0.99
N SER A 81 15.08 3.81 -0.56
CA SER A 81 15.50 2.43 -0.25
C SER A 81 14.61 1.80 0.83
N ASP A 82 14.34 2.51 1.91
CA ASP A 82 13.53 1.98 3.03
C ASP A 82 12.07 1.78 2.63
N ILE A 83 11.54 2.65 1.76
CA ILE A 83 10.21 2.52 1.19
C ILE A 83 10.10 1.24 0.36
N LEU A 84 11.09 0.99 -0.51
CA LEU A 84 11.11 -0.20 -1.38
C LEU A 84 11.26 -1.49 -0.56
N VAL A 85 12.16 -1.51 0.42
CA VAL A 85 12.32 -2.67 1.32
C VAL A 85 11.03 -2.96 2.09
N ALA A 86 10.33 -1.93 2.56
CA ALA A 86 9.05 -2.11 3.24
C ALA A 86 7.96 -2.65 2.30
N ALA A 87 7.90 -2.12 1.07
CA ALA A 87 6.96 -2.57 0.05
C ALA A 87 7.19 -4.04 -0.33
N ASP A 88 8.43 -4.44 -0.59
CA ASP A 88 8.79 -5.82 -0.94
C ASP A 88 8.41 -6.82 0.15
N ARG A 89 8.67 -6.47 1.42
CA ARG A 89 8.26 -7.30 2.56
C ARG A 89 6.76 -7.46 2.65
N SER A 90 5.99 -6.41 2.33
CA SER A 90 4.53 -6.48 2.33
C SER A 90 3.98 -7.36 1.21
N ALA A 91 4.69 -7.46 0.08
CA ALA A 91 4.32 -8.33 -1.03
C ALA A 91 4.58 -9.81 -0.76
N CYS A 92 5.50 -10.15 0.16
CA CYS A 92 5.89 -11.53 0.50
C CYS A 92 5.01 -12.23 1.56
N GLY A 93 3.84 -11.67 1.93
CA GLY A 93 2.80 -12.42 2.66
C GLY A 93 2.26 -13.58 1.80
N PRO A 94 1.58 -14.62 2.36
CA PRO A 94 1.18 -15.78 1.59
C PRO A 94 0.25 -15.37 0.45
N VAL A 95 0.83 -15.26 -0.75
CA VAL A 95 0.13 -15.28 -2.01
C VAL A 95 -0.71 -16.56 -1.98
N ALA A 96 -2.03 -16.41 -1.91
CA ALA A 96 -2.92 -17.52 -2.13
C ALA A 96 -2.54 -18.17 -3.49
N PRO A 97 -2.34 -19.50 -3.56
CA PRO A 97 -1.95 -20.18 -4.79
C PRO A 97 -3.03 -20.02 -5.89
N PRO A 98 -2.67 -20.29 -7.15
CA PRO A 98 -2.98 -19.39 -8.26
C PRO A 98 -4.24 -19.78 -9.01
N ASP A 99 -5.15 -18.82 -9.14
CA ASP A 99 -5.97 -18.66 -10.34
C ASP A 99 -5.75 -17.21 -10.82
N GLY A 100 -4.89 -17.04 -11.82
CA GLY A 100 -4.69 -15.76 -12.52
C GLY A 100 -3.60 -14.85 -11.93
N LEU A 101 -2.40 -14.99 -12.47
CA LEU A 101 -1.27 -14.07 -12.38
C LEU A 101 -1.70 -12.64 -12.76
N HIS A 102 -1.40 -11.62 -11.94
CA HIS A 102 -1.07 -10.26 -12.43
C HIS A 102 -0.39 -9.46 -11.31
N LEU A 103 0.95 -9.47 -11.32
CA LEU A 103 1.75 -8.36 -10.82
C LEU A 103 1.51 -7.18 -11.77
N THR A 104 0.72 -6.20 -11.36
CA THR A 104 0.63 -4.94 -12.10
C THR A 104 1.89 -4.14 -11.83
N ARG A 105 2.93 -4.46 -12.60
CA ARG A 105 4.11 -3.62 -12.78
C ARG A 105 3.62 -2.35 -13.48
N VAL A 106 3.59 -1.24 -12.76
CA VAL A 106 3.37 0.09 -13.35
C VAL A 106 4.74 0.53 -13.84
N ASP A 107 5.05 0.23 -15.10
CA ASP A 107 6.21 0.80 -15.78
C ASP A 107 5.84 2.21 -16.26
N TYR A 108 6.61 3.20 -15.74
CA TYR A 108 6.72 4.64 -16.03
C TYR A 108 5.45 5.52 -16.08
#